data_AF-A0A1Q7SFQ2-F1
#
_entry.id   AF-A0A1Q7SFQ2-F1
#
_cell.length_a   1.000
_cell.length_b   1.000
_cell.length_c   1.000
_cell.angle_alpha   90.00
_cell.angle_beta   90.00
_cell.angle_gamma   90.00
#
_symmetry.space_group_name_H-M   'P 1'
#
loop_
_entity.id
_entity.type
_entity.pdbx_description
1 polymer ?
#
loop_
_entity_poly.entity_id
_entity_poly.type
_entity_poly.pdbx_seq_one_letter_code
_entity_poly.pdbx_strand_id
1 'polypeptide(L)'
;MMQLRSVRFTDESRIVAEGQKDGEKNIPEMGSYTPAQFEQALMAHGEQEVQRIFKAASLRISKLQPEFEAGQRRLEEIETRLKPISEIYDARKKELGRDVAIPFPSIFHIALILFLGIGEFPLNTVVFRLFGEAEYLTYVMASTLAITIPLLGLFIGIHLRHSIPRPVGNILVGVLTPVAVGAALFSISILRNAYIFSQGGAPSLSSQDQLGYSLFALNTLVFFAAMVCSFFAHDPDERLDSAHSSLIFLDRKRNSVRNALYRIVGSAIV
;
A
#
# COMPACT_ATOMS: atom_id res chain seq x y z
N MET A 1 -38.17 11.37 5.00
CA MET A 1 -39.19 12.22 5.67
C MET A 1 -40.50 11.45 5.69
N MET A 2 -40.79 10.78 6.79
CA MET A 2 -42.03 10.02 6.95
C MET A 2 -42.92 10.85 7.88
N GLN A 3 -43.98 11.44 7.31
CA GLN A 3 -44.94 12.23 8.06
C GLN A 3 -45.58 11.33 9.14
N LEU A 4 -45.28 11.62 10.40
CA LEU A 4 -46.02 11.15 11.56
C LEU A 4 -47.45 11.68 11.41
N ARG A 5 -48.33 10.88 10.79
CA ARG A 5 -49.76 11.12 10.79
C ARG A 5 -50.21 10.94 12.24
N SER A 6 -50.33 12.05 12.96
CA SER A 6 -50.99 12.09 14.27
C SER A 6 -52.42 11.58 14.08
N VAL A 7 -52.66 10.31 14.43
CA VAL A 7 -54.03 9.81 14.53
C VAL A 7 -54.62 10.54 15.73
N ARG A 8 -55.40 11.59 15.45
CA ARG A 8 -56.15 12.33 16.46
C ARG A 8 -56.98 11.32 17.23
N PHE A 9 -56.79 11.28 18.55
CA PHE A 9 -57.74 10.73 19.49
C PHE A 9 -59.11 11.31 19.13
N THR A 10 -59.98 10.49 18.55
CA THR A 10 -61.38 10.83 18.36
C THR A 10 -62.00 10.95 19.75
N ASP A 11 -62.30 12.19 20.13
CA ASP A 11 -62.94 12.66 21.36
C ASP A 11 -62.06 12.95 22.59
N GLU A 12 -61.11 13.89 22.45
CA GLU A 12 -60.50 14.61 23.59
C GLU A 12 -61.56 15.13 24.59
N SER A 13 -62.71 15.59 24.09
CA SER A 13 -63.84 16.07 24.90
C SER A 13 -64.43 15.00 25.81
N ARG A 14 -64.45 13.75 25.36
CA ARG A 14 -65.01 12.61 26.10
C ARG A 14 -64.03 12.10 27.16
N ILE A 15 -62.73 12.16 26.86
CA ILE A 15 -61.64 11.87 27.79
C ILE A 15 -61.64 12.84 28.97
N VAL A 16 -61.78 14.15 28.70
CA VAL A 16 -61.86 15.18 29.74
C VAL A 16 -63.11 14.99 30.60
N ALA A 17 -64.25 14.69 29.98
CA ALA A 17 -65.51 14.48 30.69
C ALA A 17 -65.52 13.24 31.60
N GLU A 18 -64.86 12.15 31.19
CA GLU A 18 -64.72 10.94 32.03
C GLU A 18 -63.71 11.15 33.17
N GLY A 19 -62.58 11.82 32.91
CA GLY A 19 -61.61 12.17 33.96
C GLY A 19 -62.18 13.10 35.03
N GLN A 20 -63.06 14.03 34.62
CA GLN A 20 -63.73 14.96 35.54
C GLN A 20 -64.82 14.27 36.38
N LYS A 21 -65.54 13.30 35.81
CA LYS A 21 -66.51 12.47 36.54
C LYS A 21 -65.86 11.51 37.55
N ASP A 22 -64.71 10.94 37.22
CA ASP A 22 -63.96 10.08 38.14
C ASP A 22 -63.35 10.90 39.29
N GLY A 23 -62.86 12.11 39.01
CA GLY A 23 -62.38 13.05 40.04
C GLY A 23 -63.46 13.50 41.04
N GLU A 24 -64.73 13.47 40.63
CA GLU A 24 -65.89 13.77 41.49
C GLU A 24 -66.34 12.58 42.37
N LYS A 25 -65.91 11.35 42.06
CA LYS A 25 -66.30 10.13 42.79
C LYS A 25 -65.13 9.56 43.60
N ASN A 26 -64.96 10.08 44.81
CA ASN A 26 -64.10 9.58 45.90
C ASN A 26 -62.58 9.57 45.64
N ILE A 27 -61.85 10.22 46.55
CA ILE A 27 -60.41 10.09 46.73
C ILE A 27 -60.19 8.80 47.55
N PRO A 28 -59.49 7.77 47.04
CA PRO A 28 -59.32 6.51 47.78
C PRO A 28 -58.36 6.66 48.97
N GLU A 29 -58.61 5.89 50.04
CA GLU A 29 -57.71 5.80 51.19
C GLU A 29 -56.32 5.27 50.79
N MET A 30 -55.26 5.83 51.39
CA MET A 30 -53.83 5.74 51.06
C MET A 30 -53.18 4.32 51.10
N GLY A 31 -53.95 3.24 51.02
CA GLY A 31 -53.47 1.85 51.10
C GLY A 31 -53.91 0.91 49.97
N SER A 32 -54.89 1.29 49.13
CA SER A 32 -55.33 0.46 48.01
C SER A 32 -55.62 1.33 46.80
N TYR A 33 -54.57 1.78 46.13
CA TYR A 33 -54.69 2.45 44.84
C TYR A 33 -55.17 1.43 43.80
N THR A 34 -56.47 1.44 43.54
CA THR A 34 -57.06 0.83 42.35
C THR A 34 -57.16 1.92 41.29
N PRO A 35 -56.38 1.88 40.20
CA PRO A 35 -56.39 2.93 39.19
C PRO A 35 -57.81 3.13 38.65
N ALA A 36 -58.20 4.39 38.45
CA ALA A 36 -59.52 4.76 37.94
C ALA A 36 -59.72 4.21 36.52
N GLN A 37 -60.96 4.10 36.01
CA GLN A 37 -61.20 3.50 34.68
C GLN A 37 -60.44 4.25 33.57
N PHE A 38 -60.34 5.57 33.72
CA PHE A 38 -59.53 6.42 32.84
C PHE A 38 -58.03 6.07 32.89
N GLU A 39 -57.46 5.89 34.09
CA GLU A 39 -56.04 5.55 34.27
C GLU A 39 -55.72 4.16 33.75
N GLN A 40 -56.64 3.20 33.93
CA GLN A 40 -56.53 1.86 33.36
C GLN A 40 -56.53 1.89 31.82
N ALA A 41 -57.38 2.71 31.21
CA ALA A 41 -57.41 2.89 29.76
C ALA A 41 -56.12 3.56 29.23
N LEU A 42 -55.59 4.55 29.96
CA LEU A 42 -54.34 5.21 29.62
C LEU A 42 -53.14 4.26 29.73
N MET A 43 -53.08 3.46 30.80
CA MET A 43 -52.06 2.43 31.01
C MET A 43 -52.12 1.36 29.92
N ALA A 44 -53.32 0.83 29.62
CA ALA A 44 -53.50 -0.18 28.58
C ALA A 44 -53.08 0.34 27.19
N HIS A 45 -53.40 1.59 26.87
CA HIS A 45 -52.94 2.23 25.63
C HIS A 45 -51.41 2.43 25.61
N GLY A 46 -50.83 2.88 26.73
CA GLY A 46 -49.39 3.03 26.88
C GLY A 46 -48.65 1.69 26.71
N GLU A 47 -49.14 0.63 27.35
CA GLU A 47 -48.62 -0.73 27.18
C GLU A 47 -48.72 -1.21 25.74
N GLN A 48 -49.84 -0.92 25.05
CA GLN A 48 -50.03 -1.30 23.66
C GLN A 48 -49.04 -0.59 22.73
N GLU A 49 -48.77 0.70 22.94
CA GLU A 49 -47.78 1.46 22.17
C GLU A 49 -46.34 1.00 22.45
N VAL A 50 -45.99 0.75 23.70
CA VAL A 50 -44.70 0.17 24.08
C VAL A 50 -44.51 -1.20 23.43
N GLN A 51 -45.54 -2.06 23.44
CA GLN A 51 -45.48 -3.35 22.77
C GLN A 51 -45.34 -3.24 21.25
N ARG A 52 -45.96 -2.23 20.61
CA ARG A 52 -45.79 -1.97 19.17
C ARG A 52 -44.35 -1.58 18.85
N ILE A 53 -43.78 -0.64 19.60
CA ILE A 53 -42.38 -0.22 19.45
C ILE A 53 -41.45 -1.40 19.68
N PHE A 54 -41.68 -2.19 20.73
CA PHE A 54 -40.88 -3.37 21.04
C PHE A 54 -40.94 -4.42 19.92
N LYS A 55 -42.13 -4.72 19.39
CA LYS A 55 -42.27 -5.67 18.25
C LYS A 55 -41.55 -5.16 17.00
N ALA A 56 -41.68 -3.87 16.68
CA ALA A 56 -41.01 -3.27 15.54
C ALA A 56 -39.48 -3.31 15.69
N ALA A 57 -38.96 -2.97 16.88
CA ALA A 57 -37.54 -3.05 17.18
C ALA A 57 -37.02 -4.50 17.16
N SER A 58 -37.76 -5.44 17.76
CA SER A 58 -37.40 -6.87 17.79
C SER A 58 -37.33 -7.47 16.37
N LEU A 59 -38.30 -7.16 15.50
CA LEU A 59 -38.27 -7.59 14.09
C LEU A 59 -37.07 -7.01 13.32
N ARG A 60 -36.67 -5.78 13.66
CA ARG A 60 -35.52 -5.13 13.02
C ARG A 60 -34.21 -5.75 13.48
N ILE A 61 -34.07 -5.99 14.78
CA ILE A 61 -32.92 -6.68 15.36
C ILE A 61 -32.81 -8.11 14.80
N SER A 62 -33.91 -8.87 14.75
CA SER A 62 -33.90 -10.25 14.26
C SER A 62 -33.49 -10.35 12.79
N LYS A 63 -33.82 -9.34 11.97
CA LYS A 63 -33.38 -9.27 10.56
C LYS A 63 -31.89 -8.96 10.43
N LEU A 64 -31.35 -8.10 11.28
CA LEU A 64 -29.94 -7.67 11.23
C LEU A 64 -29.00 -8.65 11.93
N GLN A 65 -29.51 -9.46 12.86
CA GLN A 65 -28.75 -10.44 13.62
C GLN A 65 -27.94 -11.45 12.77
N PRO A 66 -28.49 -12.11 11.73
CA PRO A 66 -27.69 -13.01 10.90
C PRO A 66 -26.58 -12.30 10.13
N GLU A 67 -26.80 -11.06 9.68
CA GLU A 67 -25.76 -10.26 9.00
C GLU A 67 -24.65 -9.86 9.97
N PHE A 68 -25.01 -9.51 11.20
CA PHE A 68 -24.06 -9.19 12.26
C PHE A 68 -23.22 -10.40 12.67
N GLU A 69 -23.85 -11.56 12.89
CA GLU A 69 -23.15 -12.82 13.21
C GLU A 69 -22.21 -13.26 12.07
N ALA A 70 -22.64 -13.14 10.81
CA ALA A 70 -21.79 -13.42 9.66
C ALA A 70 -20.59 -12.46 9.57
N GLY A 71 -20.80 -11.17 9.87
CA GLY A 71 -19.73 -10.17 9.92
C GLY A 71 -18.74 -10.44 11.06
N GLN A 72 -19.22 -10.83 12.24
CA GLN A 72 -18.38 -11.21 13.38
C GLN A 72 -17.51 -12.43 13.06
N ARG A 73 -18.09 -13.50 12.49
CA ARG A 73 -17.33 -14.69 12.08
C ARG A 73 -16.22 -14.36 11.09
N ARG A 74 -16.51 -13.49 10.12
CA ARG A 74 -15.50 -13.02 9.14
C ARG A 74 -14.39 -12.21 9.81
N LEU A 75 -14.71 -11.40 10.81
CA LEU A 75 -13.73 -10.63 11.56
C LEU A 75 -12.81 -11.57 12.35
N GLU A 76 -13.38 -12.54 13.05
CA GLU A 76 -12.66 -13.55 13.82
C GLU A 76 -11.74 -14.40 12.93
N GLU A 77 -12.20 -14.80 11.73
CA GLU A 77 -11.37 -15.51 10.76
C GLU A 77 -10.17 -14.66 10.30
N ILE A 78 -10.38 -13.36 10.04
CA ILE A 78 -9.31 -12.44 9.63
C ILE A 78 -8.31 -12.27 10.78
N GLU A 79 -8.77 -12.09 12.02
CA GLU A 79 -7.89 -11.96 13.19
C GLU A 79 -7.08 -13.23 13.45
N THR A 80 -7.71 -14.40 13.31
CA THR A 80 -7.05 -15.70 13.44
C THR A 80 -5.94 -15.86 12.40
N ARG A 81 -6.15 -15.39 11.16
CA ARG A 81 -5.12 -15.38 10.11
C ARG A 81 -4.05 -14.30 10.32
N LEU A 82 -4.41 -13.16 10.91
CA LEU A 82 -3.50 -12.04 11.13
C LEU A 82 -2.44 -12.37 12.18
N LYS A 83 -2.84 -13.03 13.28
CA LYS A 83 -1.98 -13.32 14.43
C LYS A 83 -0.68 -14.08 14.09
N PRO A 84 -0.70 -15.23 13.37
CA PRO A 84 0.53 -15.92 13.02
C PRO A 84 1.40 -15.10 12.06
N ILE A 85 0.80 -14.31 11.17
CA ILE A 85 1.54 -13.46 10.23
C ILE A 85 2.23 -12.30 10.98
N SER A 86 1.57 -11.71 11.98
CA SER A 86 2.20 -10.68 12.82
C SER A 86 3.34 -11.24 13.66
N GLU A 87 3.18 -12.45 14.21
CA GLU A 87 4.24 -13.12 14.97
C GLU A 87 5.46 -13.43 14.08
N ILE A 88 5.24 -13.91 12.86
CA ILE A 88 6.30 -14.13 11.86
C ILE A 88 7.00 -12.81 11.51
N TYR A 89 6.22 -11.75 11.26
CA TYR A 89 6.76 -10.42 10.96
C TYR A 89 7.63 -9.89 12.10
N ASP A 90 7.15 -9.96 13.34
CA ASP A 90 7.87 -9.45 14.52
C ASP A 90 9.12 -10.27 14.84
N ALA A 91 9.05 -11.60 14.69
CA ALA A 91 10.21 -12.47 14.86
C ALA A 91 11.30 -12.14 13.83
N ARG A 92 10.93 -12.02 12.54
CA ARG A 92 11.87 -11.69 11.47
C ARG A 92 12.42 -10.27 11.61
N LYS A 93 11.58 -9.29 11.97
CA LYS A 93 12.01 -7.92 12.28
C LYS A 93 13.06 -7.89 13.38
N LYS A 94 12.88 -8.70 14.44
CA LYS A 94 13.85 -8.81 15.55
C LYS A 94 15.15 -9.50 15.12
N GLU A 95 15.07 -10.56 14.30
CA GLU A 95 16.26 -11.22 13.73
C GLU A 95 17.07 -10.28 12.83
N LEU A 96 16.38 -9.44 12.07
CA LEU A 96 16.98 -8.57 11.05
C LEU A 96 17.40 -7.20 11.59
N GLY A 97 16.88 -6.79 12.76
CA GLY A 97 17.18 -5.49 13.38
C GLY A 97 16.71 -4.27 12.58
N ARG A 98 15.79 -4.44 11.61
CA ARG A 98 15.30 -3.38 10.71
C ARG A 98 13.84 -3.63 10.33
N ASP A 99 13.11 -2.55 10.05
CA ASP A 99 11.81 -2.60 9.36
C ASP A 99 11.98 -2.87 7.85
N VAL A 100 10.84 -3.15 7.18
CA VAL A 100 10.70 -3.38 5.74
C VAL A 100 11.28 -2.23 4.93
N ALA A 101 12.13 -2.54 3.95
CA ALA A 101 12.52 -1.54 2.95
C ALA A 101 11.43 -1.41 1.91
N ILE A 102 11.21 -0.18 1.43
CA ILE A 102 10.25 0.10 0.36
C ILE A 102 10.66 -0.73 -0.86
N PRO A 103 9.82 -1.69 -1.32
CA PRO A 103 10.17 -2.50 -2.49
C PRO A 103 10.27 -1.57 -3.70
N PHE A 104 11.42 -1.59 -4.38
CA PHE A 104 11.58 -0.85 -5.62
C PHE A 104 10.61 -1.44 -6.66
N PRO A 105 9.68 -0.65 -7.23
CA PRO A 105 8.65 -1.23 -8.09
C PRO A 105 9.25 -1.89 -9.32
N SER A 106 8.80 -3.11 -9.65
CA SER A 106 9.32 -3.91 -10.77
C SER A 106 9.25 -3.17 -12.12
N ILE A 107 8.31 -2.23 -12.26
CA ILE A 107 8.19 -1.38 -13.44
C ILE A 107 9.37 -0.42 -13.61
N PHE A 108 9.88 0.16 -12.52
CA PHE A 108 11.06 1.01 -12.57
C PHE A 108 12.32 0.19 -12.80
N HIS A 109 12.35 -1.06 -12.32
CA HIS A 109 13.44 -1.99 -12.62
C HIS A 109 13.49 -2.31 -14.13
N ILE A 110 12.36 -2.64 -14.77
CA ILE A 110 12.30 -2.88 -16.22
C ILE A 110 12.62 -1.61 -17.02
N ALA A 111 12.07 -0.46 -16.60
CA ALA A 111 12.35 0.82 -17.24
C ALA A 111 13.84 1.19 -17.18
N LEU A 112 14.51 0.92 -16.05
CA LEU A 112 15.95 1.13 -15.91
C LEU A 112 16.75 0.24 -16.85
N ILE A 113 16.37 -1.05 -16.99
CA ILE A 113 17.04 -1.99 -17.91
C ILE A 113 16.94 -1.48 -19.35
N LEU A 114 15.73 -1.08 -19.77
CA LEU A 114 15.50 -0.54 -21.11
C LEU A 114 16.30 0.76 -21.32
N PHE A 115 16.32 1.64 -20.33
CA PHE A 115 17.08 2.88 -20.38
C PHE A 115 18.59 2.65 -20.52
N LEU A 116 19.15 1.72 -19.74
CA LEU A 116 20.56 1.37 -19.82
C LEU A 116 20.92 0.74 -21.17
N GLY A 117 20.11 -0.19 -21.68
CA GLY A 117 20.35 -0.81 -22.99
C GLY A 117 20.28 0.20 -24.15
N ILE A 118 19.34 1.14 -24.11
CA ILE A 118 19.23 2.22 -25.11
C ILE A 118 20.43 3.17 -25.00
N GLY A 119 20.90 3.48 -23.79
CA GLY A 119 22.04 4.36 -23.56
C GLY A 119 23.38 3.76 -23.96
N GLU A 120 23.54 2.45 -23.81
CA GLU A 120 24.80 1.77 -24.10
C GLU A 120 25.03 1.51 -25.60
N PHE A 121 23.95 1.33 -26.36
CA PHE A 121 24.02 1.13 -27.81
C PHE A 121 24.80 2.23 -28.59
N PRO A 122 24.50 3.54 -28.43
CA PRO A 122 25.23 4.58 -29.13
C PRO A 122 26.69 4.69 -28.65
N LEU A 123 26.96 4.45 -27.36
CA LEU A 123 28.32 4.48 -26.81
C LEU A 123 29.20 3.41 -27.44
N ASN A 124 28.72 2.16 -27.47
CA ASN A 124 29.44 1.07 -28.09
C ASN A 124 29.59 1.27 -29.61
N THR A 125 28.60 1.87 -30.27
CA THR A 125 28.69 2.20 -31.71
C THR A 125 29.80 3.22 -32.00
N VAL A 126 29.96 4.25 -31.15
CA VAL A 126 31.03 5.25 -31.32
C VAL A 126 32.41 4.61 -31.15
N VAL A 127 32.56 3.70 -30.18
CA VAL A 127 33.81 2.96 -29.95
C VAL A 127 34.19 2.10 -31.15
N PHE A 128 33.26 1.31 -31.70
CA PHE A 128 33.57 0.43 -32.83
C PHE A 128 33.83 1.17 -34.14
N ARG A 129 33.18 2.32 -34.35
CA ARG A 129 33.51 3.20 -35.48
C ARG A 129 34.92 3.78 -35.39
N LEU A 130 35.41 4.06 -34.17
CA LEU A 130 36.80 4.49 -33.95
C LEU A 130 37.82 3.40 -34.30
N PHE A 131 37.44 2.11 -34.25
CA PHE A 131 38.27 0.98 -34.68
C PHE A 131 38.27 0.74 -36.19
N GLY A 132 37.50 1.50 -36.98
CA GLY A 132 37.51 1.44 -38.44
C GLY A 132 36.84 0.19 -39.04
N GLU A 133 36.00 -0.50 -38.28
CA GLU A 133 35.26 -1.66 -38.78
C GLU A 133 34.09 -1.27 -39.70
N ALA A 134 33.63 -2.23 -40.52
CA ALA A 134 32.46 -2.03 -41.38
C ALA A 134 31.21 -1.71 -40.55
N GLU A 135 30.42 -0.72 -41.00
CA GLU A 135 29.28 -0.17 -40.24
C GLU A 135 28.28 -1.24 -39.77
N TYR A 136 28.03 -2.25 -40.60
CA TYR A 136 27.12 -3.35 -40.25
C TYR A 136 27.63 -4.20 -39.08
N LEU A 137 28.93 -4.57 -39.09
CA LEU A 137 29.55 -5.35 -38.02
C LEU A 137 29.58 -4.55 -36.71
N THR A 138 29.85 -3.25 -36.80
CA THR A 138 29.79 -2.33 -35.66
C THR A 138 28.44 -2.34 -34.97
N TYR A 139 27.33 -2.27 -35.72
CA TYR A 139 26.00 -2.28 -35.09
C TYR A 139 25.66 -3.63 -34.44
N VAL A 140 26.06 -4.74 -35.06
CA VAL A 140 25.83 -6.07 -34.50
C VAL A 140 26.60 -6.21 -33.18
N MET A 141 27.90 -5.89 -33.17
CA MET A 141 28.73 -5.96 -31.97
C MET A 141 28.27 -5.00 -30.87
N ALA A 142 27.93 -3.76 -31.23
CA ALA A 142 27.39 -2.78 -30.29
C ALA A 142 26.07 -3.23 -29.66
N SER A 143 25.17 -3.84 -30.45
CA SER A 143 23.89 -4.35 -29.96
C SER A 143 24.09 -5.51 -28.97
N THR A 144 24.98 -6.45 -29.29
CA THR A 144 25.27 -7.59 -28.40
C THR A 144 25.81 -7.13 -27.05
N LEU A 145 26.74 -6.18 -27.05
CA LEU A 145 27.31 -5.66 -25.81
C LEU A 145 26.30 -4.80 -25.02
N ALA A 146 25.53 -3.96 -25.71
CA ALA A 146 24.50 -3.12 -25.11
C ALA A 146 23.40 -3.90 -24.36
N ILE A 147 23.22 -5.18 -24.69
CA ILE A 147 22.30 -6.08 -23.97
C ILE A 147 23.07 -6.86 -22.90
N THR A 148 24.26 -7.35 -23.22
CA THR A 148 25.01 -8.26 -22.36
C THR A 148 25.55 -7.57 -21.11
N ILE A 149 26.07 -6.35 -21.23
CA ILE A 149 26.69 -5.62 -20.11
C ILE A 149 25.66 -5.25 -19.04
N PRO A 150 24.47 -4.70 -19.36
CA PRO A 150 23.45 -4.43 -18.35
C PRO A 150 22.94 -5.74 -17.74
N LEU A 151 22.76 -6.79 -18.55
CA LEU A 151 22.32 -8.10 -18.07
C LEU A 151 23.29 -8.69 -17.04
N LEU A 152 24.60 -8.63 -17.31
CA LEU A 152 25.64 -9.07 -16.38
C LEU A 152 25.66 -8.20 -15.11
N GLY A 153 25.52 -6.88 -15.24
CA GLY A 153 25.43 -5.98 -14.10
C GLY A 153 24.25 -6.33 -13.18
N LEU A 154 23.08 -6.63 -13.75
CA LEU A 154 21.90 -7.08 -13.02
C LEU A 154 22.15 -8.43 -12.32
N PHE A 155 22.65 -9.42 -13.06
CA PHE A 155 22.89 -10.75 -12.51
C PHE A 155 23.90 -10.71 -11.35
N ILE A 156 24.98 -9.95 -11.51
CA ILE A 156 25.98 -9.76 -10.46
C ILE A 156 25.38 -8.99 -9.29
N GLY A 157 24.56 -7.96 -9.50
CA GLY A 157 23.88 -7.24 -8.42
C GLY A 157 22.95 -8.14 -7.59
N ILE A 158 22.17 -9.00 -8.26
CA ILE A 158 21.33 -10.03 -7.61
C ILE A 158 22.21 -11.02 -6.83
N HIS A 159 23.25 -11.53 -7.46
CA HIS A 159 24.13 -12.53 -6.85
C HIS A 159 24.91 -11.97 -5.65
N LEU A 160 25.36 -10.71 -5.73
CA LEU A 160 26.03 -9.98 -4.65
C LEU A 160 25.11 -9.84 -3.44
N ARG A 161 23.83 -9.54 -3.69
CA ARG A 161 22.85 -9.38 -2.62
C ARG A 161 22.46 -10.70 -1.94
N HIS A 162 22.46 -11.81 -2.67
CA HIS A 162 22.11 -13.13 -2.13
C HIS A 162 23.28 -13.88 -1.49
N SER A 163 24.51 -13.69 -1.99
CA SER A 163 25.68 -14.49 -1.60
C SER A 163 26.56 -13.85 -0.54
N ILE A 164 26.47 -12.52 -0.34
CA ILE A 164 27.34 -11.78 0.59
C ILE A 164 26.54 -11.34 1.83
N PRO A 165 27.12 -11.44 3.04
CA PRO A 165 26.51 -10.87 4.24
C PRO A 165 26.16 -9.38 4.06
N ARG A 166 24.94 -9.00 4.43
CA ARG A 166 24.40 -7.63 4.26
C ARG A 166 25.33 -6.49 4.68
N PRO A 167 26.05 -6.51 5.82
CA PRO A 167 26.94 -5.40 6.17
C PRO A 167 28.09 -5.25 5.16
N VAL A 168 28.64 -6.36 4.67
CA VAL A 168 29.73 -6.36 3.68
C VAL A 168 29.20 -5.89 2.33
N GLY A 169 28.03 -6.39 1.90
CA GLY A 169 27.38 -5.93 0.66
C GLY A 169 27.06 -4.44 0.65
N ASN A 170 26.52 -3.92 1.76
CA ASN A 170 26.19 -2.50 1.90
C ASN A 170 27.43 -1.60 1.92
N ILE A 171 28.52 -2.01 2.59
CA ILE A 171 29.79 -1.28 2.55
C ILE A 171 30.36 -1.29 1.14
N LEU A 172 30.35 -2.45 0.48
CA LEU A 172 30.88 -2.61 -0.87
C LEU A 172 30.15 -1.72 -1.86
N VAL A 173 28.82 -1.73 -1.86
CA VAL A 173 27.98 -0.84 -2.69
C VAL A 173 28.12 0.63 -2.29
N GLY A 174 28.25 0.91 -0.99
CA GLY A 174 28.49 2.25 -0.46
C GLY A 174 29.81 2.86 -0.92
N VAL A 175 30.84 2.05 -1.18
CA VAL A 175 32.11 2.47 -1.77
C VAL A 175 32.03 2.51 -3.30
N LEU A 176 31.37 1.52 -3.91
CA LEU A 176 31.27 1.39 -5.37
C LEU A 176 30.48 2.55 -6.00
N THR A 177 29.43 3.03 -5.32
CA THR A 177 28.57 4.11 -5.80
C THR A 177 29.33 5.43 -6.00
N PRO A 178 30.04 5.99 -5.00
CA PRO A 178 30.81 7.21 -5.19
C PRO A 178 31.98 7.03 -6.16
N VAL A 179 32.58 5.82 -6.24
CA VAL A 179 33.61 5.51 -7.25
C VAL A 179 33.03 5.56 -8.66
N ALA A 180 31.85 4.96 -8.88
CA ALA A 180 31.16 5.01 -10.16
C ALA A 180 30.78 6.44 -10.55
N VAL A 181 30.21 7.23 -9.62
CA VAL A 181 29.89 8.65 -9.86
C VAL A 181 31.16 9.47 -10.16
N GLY A 182 32.25 9.23 -9.43
CA GLY A 182 33.54 9.87 -9.68
C GLY A 182 34.08 9.55 -11.07
N ALA A 183 34.01 8.28 -11.49
CA ALA A 183 34.37 7.86 -12.84
C ALA A 183 33.48 8.53 -13.90
N ALA A 184 32.18 8.73 -13.64
CA ALA A 184 31.26 9.47 -14.51
C ALA A 184 31.79 10.87 -14.83
N LEU A 185 32.04 11.61 -13.75
CA LEU A 185 32.41 13.01 -13.81
C LEU A 185 33.78 13.16 -14.46
N PHE A 186 34.69 12.22 -14.20
CA PHE A 186 35.99 12.16 -14.84
C PHE A 186 35.88 11.90 -16.35
N SER A 187 35.10 10.90 -16.78
CA SER A 187 34.87 10.63 -18.20
C SER A 187 34.23 11.81 -18.93
N ILE A 188 33.18 12.41 -18.34
CA ILE A 188 32.53 13.61 -18.90
C ILE A 188 33.54 14.76 -19.01
N SER A 189 34.41 14.94 -18.02
CA SER A 189 35.46 15.95 -18.06
C SER A 189 36.47 15.71 -19.18
N ILE A 190 36.89 14.46 -19.42
CA ILE A 190 37.77 14.12 -20.55
C ILE A 190 37.06 14.39 -21.87
N LEU A 191 35.81 13.94 -22.02
CA LEU A 191 35.03 14.12 -23.24
C LEU A 191 34.84 15.60 -23.57
N ARG A 192 34.56 16.43 -22.54
CA ARG A 192 34.49 17.89 -22.65
C ARG A 192 35.82 18.48 -23.10
N ASN A 193 36.93 18.05 -22.50
CA ASN A 193 38.26 18.55 -22.86
C ASN A 193 38.65 18.16 -24.29
N ALA A 194 38.38 16.92 -24.70
CA ALA A 194 38.62 16.43 -26.06
C ALA A 194 37.77 17.17 -27.10
N TYR A 195 36.50 17.44 -26.79
CA TYR A 195 35.62 18.23 -27.66
C TYR A 195 36.10 19.68 -27.84
N ILE A 196 36.50 20.34 -26.74
CA ILE A 196 37.06 21.70 -26.79
C ILE A 196 38.36 21.74 -27.60
N PHE A 197 39.24 20.74 -27.43
CA PHE A 197 40.49 20.65 -28.20
C PHE A 197 40.25 20.39 -29.69
N SER A 198 39.27 19.55 -30.03
CA SER A 198 38.91 19.24 -31.43
C SER A 198 38.36 20.44 -32.20
N GLN A 199 37.78 21.44 -31.52
CA GLN A 199 37.37 22.70 -32.14
C GLN A 199 38.52 23.69 -32.34
N GLY A 200 39.65 23.51 -31.64
CA GLY A 200 40.80 24.42 -31.67
C GLY A 200 41.96 24.01 -32.57
N GLY A 201 41.97 22.79 -33.12
CA GLY A 201 43.05 22.29 -33.99
C GLY A 201 43.04 20.77 -34.14
N ALA A 202 43.73 20.26 -35.16
CA ALA A 202 43.71 18.85 -35.56
C ALA A 202 43.94 17.88 -34.39
N PRO A 203 43.17 16.79 -34.29
CA PRO A 203 43.28 15.83 -33.20
C PRO A 203 44.67 15.21 -33.16
N SER A 204 45.39 15.37 -32.04
CA SER A 204 46.65 14.70 -31.78
C SER A 204 46.42 13.22 -31.45
N LEU A 205 47.37 12.33 -31.71
CA LEU A 205 47.25 10.89 -31.39
C LEU A 205 46.85 10.65 -29.90
N SER A 206 47.34 11.50 -28.99
CA SER A 206 46.97 11.47 -27.57
C SER A 206 45.49 11.71 -27.29
N SER A 207 44.79 12.44 -28.18
CA SER A 207 43.35 12.70 -28.04
C SER A 207 42.51 11.47 -28.38
N GLN A 208 42.96 10.59 -29.29
CA GLN A 208 42.26 9.37 -29.65
C GLN A 208 42.32 8.32 -28.52
N ASP A 209 43.48 8.17 -27.88
CA ASP A 209 43.64 7.30 -26.71
C ASP A 209 42.80 7.80 -25.53
N GLN A 210 42.80 9.12 -25.27
CA GLN A 210 41.98 9.73 -24.22
C GLN A 210 40.47 9.54 -24.44
N LEU A 211 40.00 9.63 -25.69
CA LEU A 211 38.62 9.33 -26.04
C LEU A 211 38.26 7.86 -25.77
N GLY A 212 39.15 6.93 -26.12
CA GLY A 212 38.97 5.50 -25.82
C GLY A 212 38.85 5.21 -24.32
N TYR A 213 39.74 5.79 -23.49
CA TYR A 213 39.67 5.67 -22.03
C TYR A 213 38.39 6.28 -21.44
N SER A 214 37.92 7.40 -21.99
CA SER A 214 36.67 8.04 -21.56
C SER A 214 35.45 7.16 -21.85
N LEU A 215 35.40 6.55 -23.03
CA LEU A 215 34.29 5.67 -23.42
C LEU A 215 34.30 4.37 -22.60
N PHE A 216 35.48 3.79 -22.36
CA PHE A 216 35.64 2.63 -21.48
C PHE A 216 35.18 2.93 -20.04
N ALA A 217 35.56 4.08 -19.49
CA ALA A 217 35.17 4.48 -18.15
C ALA A 217 33.65 4.77 -18.05
N LEU A 218 33.02 5.27 -19.11
CA LEU A 218 31.57 5.45 -19.18
C LEU A 218 30.83 4.09 -19.23
N ASN A 219 31.30 3.13 -20.03
CA ASN A 219 30.74 1.78 -20.06
C ASN A 219 30.89 1.06 -18.70
N THR A 220 32.03 1.23 -18.05
CA THR A 220 32.29 0.72 -16.70
C THR A 220 31.31 1.33 -15.69
N LEU A 221 31.00 2.61 -15.82
CA LEU A 221 29.99 3.27 -15.01
C LEU A 221 28.59 2.70 -15.23
N VAL A 222 28.17 2.53 -16.48
CA VAL A 222 26.85 1.99 -16.82
C VAL A 222 26.68 0.61 -16.20
N PHE A 223 27.73 -0.22 -16.29
CA PHE A 223 27.78 -1.52 -15.62
C PHE A 223 27.65 -1.42 -14.09
N PHE A 224 28.40 -0.53 -13.44
CA PHE A 224 28.29 -0.34 -11.98
C PHE A 224 26.94 0.24 -11.56
N ALA A 225 26.37 1.16 -12.33
CA ALA A 225 25.03 1.70 -12.07
C ALA A 225 23.97 0.58 -12.15
N ALA A 226 24.04 -0.28 -13.17
CA ALA A 226 23.18 -1.45 -13.30
C ALA A 226 23.32 -2.38 -12.07
N MET A 227 24.55 -2.65 -11.64
CA MET A 227 24.85 -3.49 -10.50
C MET A 227 24.31 -2.93 -9.19
N VAL A 228 24.53 -1.64 -8.92
CA VAL A 228 24.07 -0.96 -7.69
C VAL A 228 22.54 -0.90 -7.66
N CYS A 229 21.91 -0.52 -8.77
CA CYS A 229 20.45 -0.49 -8.86
C CYS A 229 19.85 -1.89 -8.67
N SER A 230 20.44 -2.92 -9.26
CA SER A 230 19.99 -4.30 -9.10
C SER A 230 20.17 -4.81 -7.67
N PHE A 231 21.31 -4.47 -7.04
CA PHE A 231 21.58 -4.79 -5.65
C PHE A 231 20.51 -4.22 -4.73
N PHE A 232 20.10 -2.95 -4.91
CA PHE A 232 19.05 -2.35 -4.10
C PHE A 232 17.65 -2.86 -4.44
N ALA A 233 17.38 -3.15 -5.72
CA ALA A 233 16.06 -3.58 -6.18
C ALA A 233 15.64 -4.97 -5.68
N HIS A 234 16.61 -5.85 -5.41
CA HIS A 234 16.32 -7.15 -4.81
C HIS A 234 16.61 -7.07 -3.31
N ASP A 235 15.59 -6.99 -2.44
CA ASP A 235 15.80 -7.18 -1.00
C ASP A 235 15.83 -8.70 -0.69
N PRO A 236 16.86 -9.24 -0.01
CA PRO A 236 17.02 -10.67 0.22
C PRO A 236 16.05 -11.25 1.26
N ASP A 237 15.07 -10.47 1.74
CA ASP A 237 14.00 -10.97 2.61
C ASP A 237 12.61 -10.76 1.98
N GLU A 238 12.36 -11.41 0.83
CA GLU A 238 11.02 -11.53 0.24
C GLU A 238 9.97 -12.00 1.25
N ARG A 239 10.38 -12.78 2.26
CA ARG A 239 9.51 -13.27 3.34
C ARG A 239 9.05 -12.14 4.29
N LEU A 240 9.89 -11.15 4.59
CA LEU A 240 9.52 -10.01 5.44
C LEU A 240 8.56 -9.08 4.67
N ASP A 241 8.83 -8.84 3.40
CA ASP A 241 8.01 -8.00 2.52
C ASP A 241 6.66 -8.64 2.22
N SER A 242 6.63 -9.96 1.99
CA SER A 242 5.41 -10.75 1.84
C SER A 242 4.58 -10.75 3.12
N ALA A 243 5.21 -10.90 4.29
CA ALA A 243 4.52 -10.82 5.58
C ALA A 243 3.93 -9.42 5.80
N HIS A 244 4.68 -8.36 5.52
CA HIS A 244 4.23 -6.97 5.67
C HIS A 244 3.07 -6.61 4.75
N SER A 245 3.17 -6.95 3.46
CA SER A 245 2.09 -6.72 2.50
C SER A 245 0.83 -7.49 2.86
N SER A 246 0.97 -8.73 3.35
CA SER A 246 -0.13 -9.55 3.86
C SER A 246 -0.77 -8.92 5.11
N LEU A 247 0.03 -8.37 6.03
CA LEU A 247 -0.48 -7.63 7.20
C LEU A 247 -1.28 -6.41 6.78
N ILE A 248 -0.76 -5.58 5.88
CA ILE A 248 -1.48 -4.38 5.38
C ILE A 248 -2.79 -4.78 4.69
N PHE A 249 -2.77 -5.82 3.87
CA PHE A 249 -3.96 -6.29 3.16
C PHE A 249 -5.03 -6.80 4.13
N LEU A 250 -4.64 -7.65 5.09
CA LEU A 250 -5.56 -8.19 6.09
C LEU A 250 -6.07 -7.10 7.05
N ASP A 251 -5.24 -6.13 7.42
CA ASP A 251 -5.65 -5.00 8.25
C ASP A 251 -6.70 -4.12 7.54
N ARG A 252 -6.49 -3.81 6.26
CA ARG A 252 -7.49 -3.11 5.44
C ARG A 252 -8.80 -3.89 5.37
N LYS A 253 -8.73 -5.22 5.18
CA LYS A 253 -9.92 -6.08 5.12
C LYS A 253 -10.65 -6.12 6.47
N ARG A 254 -9.92 -6.24 7.58
CA ARG A 254 -10.44 -6.14 8.95
C ARG A 254 -11.18 -4.82 9.17
N ASN A 255 -10.55 -3.71 8.79
CA ASN A 255 -11.14 -2.37 8.94
C ASN A 255 -12.41 -2.21 8.09
N SER A 256 -12.44 -2.77 6.88
CA SER A 256 -13.65 -2.77 6.03
C SER A 256 -14.81 -3.55 6.67
N VAL A 257 -14.54 -4.75 7.22
CA VAL A 257 -15.57 -5.57 7.89
C VAL A 257 -16.06 -4.89 9.16
N ARG A 258 -15.14 -4.33 9.96
CA ARG A 258 -15.48 -3.57 11.16
C ARG A 258 -16.38 -2.36 10.85
N ASN A 259 -16.07 -1.61 9.79
CA ASN A 259 -16.91 -0.49 9.37
C ASN A 259 -18.31 -0.94 8.91
N ALA A 260 -18.41 -2.09 8.25
CA ALA A 260 -19.70 -2.68 7.89
C ALA A 260 -20.52 -3.07 9.14
N LEU A 261 -19.88 -3.68 10.14
CA LEU A 261 -20.51 -4.01 11.42
C LEU A 261 -21.01 -2.76 12.16
N TYR A 262 -20.22 -1.69 12.21
CA TYR A 262 -20.66 -0.43 12.82
C TYR A 262 -21.87 0.18 12.11
N ARG A 263 -21.97 0.05 10.79
CA ARG A 263 -23.15 0.50 10.04
C ARG A 263 -24.40 -0.32 10.37
N ILE A 264 -24.25 -1.63 10.57
CA ILE A 264 -25.35 -2.53 10.98
C ILE A 264 -25.84 -2.18 12.39
N VAL A 265 -24.91 -1.94 13.32
CA VAL A 265 -25.26 -1.52 14.69
C VAL A 265 -25.94 -0.14 14.67
N GLY A 266 -25.41 0.81 13.91
CA GLY A 266 -26.00 2.14 13.76
C GLY A 266 -27.42 2.10 13.17
N SER A 267 -27.68 1.19 12.21
CA SER A 267 -29.02 1.03 11.62
C SER A 267 -30.01 0.27 12.50
N ALA A 268 -29.56 -0.38 13.58
CA ALA A 268 -30.42 -1.00 14.57
C ALA A 268 -30.92 0.00 15.62
N ILE A 269 -30.16 1.08 15.87
CA ILE A 269 -30.42 2.08 16.93
C ILE A 269 -31.33 3.23 16.44
N VAL A 270 -31.32 3.53 15.13
CA VAL A 270 -32.12 4.61 14.49
C VAL A 270 -33.40 4.07 13.88
#